data_AF-A0A6B3MPK3-F1
#
_entry.id   AF-A0A6B3MPK3-F1
#
_cell.length_a   1.000
_cell.length_b   1.000
_cell.length_c   1.000
_cell.angle_alpha   90.00
_cell.angle_beta   90.00
_cell.angle_gamma   90.00
#
_symmetry.space_group_name_H-M   'P 1'
#
loop_
_entity.id
_entity.type
_entity.pdbx_description
1 polymer ?
#
loop_
_entity_poly.entity_id
_entity_poly.type
_entity_poly.pdbx_seq_one_letter_code
_entity_poly.pdbx_strand_id
1 'polypeptide(L)'
;MADFILITGDKAMFNPTFGAATVVPQPGTLVGSGKDTINGKPVCVDGDEKKVIVPGCMYMTPQYSIPGVGTLTIQSLGGNQKAKKNKSGGKPVLLKGSTFTAKFQVMTPAQQPPKGPTPPIPDATPQYSGTGSFITTNLKVKGA
;
A
#
# COMPACT_ATOMS: atom_id res chain seq x y z
N MET A 1 -21.60 -7.28 -1.49
CA MET A 1 -21.26 -7.51 -2.91
C MET A 1 -20.03 -8.40 -2.93
N ALA A 2 -20.03 -9.46 -3.72
CA ALA A 2 -18.89 -10.37 -3.77
C ALA A 2 -17.81 -9.83 -4.71
N ASP A 3 -16.55 -9.94 -4.31
CA ASP A 3 -15.40 -9.48 -5.10
C ASP A 3 -14.29 -10.55 -5.10
N PHE A 4 -13.31 -10.41 -5.98
CA PHE A 4 -12.24 -11.40 -6.12
C PHE A 4 -11.40 -11.51 -4.85
N ILE A 5 -11.16 -12.75 -4.41
CA ILE A 5 -10.33 -13.04 -3.25
C ILE A 5 -8.85 -12.85 -3.63
N LEU A 6 -8.12 -12.11 -2.79
CA LEU A 6 -6.69 -11.89 -2.96
C LEU A 6 -5.90 -13.14 -2.58
N ILE A 7 -4.84 -13.41 -3.33
CA ILE A 7 -3.96 -14.57 -3.14
C ILE A 7 -2.50 -14.14 -3.08
N THR A 8 -1.66 -15.01 -2.52
CA THR A 8 -0.21 -14.80 -2.50
C THR A 8 0.33 -14.45 -3.90
N GLY A 9 1.16 -13.40 -3.97
CA GLY A 9 1.75 -12.89 -5.20
C GLY A 9 0.96 -11.77 -5.87
N ASP A 10 -0.29 -11.54 -5.46
CA ASP A 10 -1.05 -10.36 -5.88
C ASP A 10 -0.36 -9.07 -5.45
N LYS A 11 -0.66 -7.97 -6.15
CA LYS A 11 0.05 -6.69 -5.97
C LYS A 11 -0.80 -5.66 -5.26
N ALA A 12 -0.18 -4.89 -4.38
CA ALA A 12 -0.72 -3.66 -3.81
C ALA A 12 -0.12 -2.48 -4.58
N MET A 13 -0.95 -1.80 -5.37
CA MET A 13 -0.57 -0.61 -6.11
C MET A 13 -0.90 0.61 -5.28
N PHE A 14 0.10 1.44 -5.02
CA PHE A 14 -0.08 2.71 -4.32
C PHE A 14 -0.25 3.83 -5.34
N ASN A 15 -1.13 4.78 -5.07
CA ASN A 15 -1.28 5.96 -5.90
C ASN A 15 -0.09 6.91 -5.65
N PRO A 16 0.44 7.61 -6.66
CA PRO A 16 1.58 8.50 -6.47
C PRO A 16 1.26 9.72 -5.60
N THR A 17 -0.01 10.12 -5.49
CA THR A 17 -0.41 11.32 -4.74
C THR A 17 -0.66 11.00 -3.27
N PHE A 18 0.16 11.58 -2.40
CA PHE A 18 0.10 11.46 -0.94
C PHE A 18 -0.05 12.86 -0.32
N GLY A 19 -1.28 13.39 -0.34
CA GLY A 19 -1.52 14.79 0.06
C GLY A 19 -0.78 15.76 -0.85
N ALA A 20 0.13 16.56 -0.28
CA ALA A 20 0.98 17.49 -1.02
C ALA A 20 2.24 16.83 -1.62
N ALA A 21 2.56 15.59 -1.25
CA ALA A 21 3.70 14.85 -1.75
C ALA A 21 3.33 14.02 -2.98
N THR A 22 4.25 13.99 -3.95
CA THR A 22 4.25 13.03 -5.06
C THR A 22 5.30 11.99 -4.76
N VAL A 23 4.84 10.77 -4.48
CA VAL A 23 5.68 9.59 -4.26
C VAL A 23 5.81 8.86 -5.60
N VAL A 24 6.96 8.21 -5.81
CA VAL A 24 7.18 7.24 -6.88
C VAL A 24 7.00 5.85 -6.27
N PRO A 25 5.77 5.31 -6.24
CA PRO A 25 5.49 4.05 -5.56
C PRO A 25 6.03 2.86 -6.34
N GLN A 26 6.52 1.86 -5.61
CA GLN A 26 6.76 0.53 -6.17
C GLN A 26 5.60 -0.41 -5.78
N PRO A 27 5.26 -1.41 -6.62
CA PRO A 27 4.22 -2.38 -6.29
C PRO A 27 4.59 -3.21 -5.05
N GLY A 28 3.73 -3.19 -4.03
CA GLY A 28 3.84 -4.11 -2.90
C GLY A 28 3.41 -5.52 -3.31
N THR A 29 4.03 -6.56 -2.75
CA THR A 29 3.59 -7.95 -2.98
C THR A 29 2.86 -8.47 -1.76
N LEU A 30 1.66 -9.02 -1.97
CA LEU A 30 0.88 -9.65 -0.92
C LEU A 30 1.35 -11.07 -0.67
N VAL A 31 1.41 -11.44 0.61
CA VAL A 31 1.74 -12.80 1.06
C VAL A 31 0.59 -13.29 1.93
N GLY A 32 -0.19 -14.21 1.39
CA GLY A 32 -1.32 -14.81 2.08
C GLY A 32 -0.90 -15.83 3.12
N SER A 33 -1.57 -15.81 4.27
CA SER A 33 -1.41 -16.79 5.35
C SER A 33 -2.67 -17.61 5.62
N GLY A 34 -3.66 -17.55 4.72
CA GLY A 34 -4.85 -18.38 4.79
C GLY A 34 -4.55 -19.88 4.68
N LYS A 35 -5.44 -20.70 5.24
CA LYS A 35 -5.35 -22.17 5.13
C LYS A 35 -5.82 -22.66 3.76
N ASP A 36 -6.75 -21.93 3.15
CA ASP A 36 -7.27 -22.24 1.84
C ASP A 36 -6.31 -21.76 0.76
N THR A 37 -6.29 -22.49 -0.36
CA THR A 37 -5.50 -22.11 -1.53
C THR A 37 -6.40 -21.98 -2.75
N ILE A 38 -6.06 -21.02 -3.60
CA ILE A 38 -6.70 -20.82 -4.91
C ILE A 38 -5.58 -20.94 -5.94
N ASN A 39 -5.73 -21.88 -6.88
CA ASN A 39 -4.68 -22.23 -7.85
C ASN A 39 -3.33 -22.57 -7.19
N GLY A 40 -3.36 -23.27 -6.04
CA GLY A 40 -2.16 -23.65 -5.29
C GLY A 40 -1.49 -22.49 -4.54
N LYS A 41 -2.06 -21.27 -4.55
CA LYS A 41 -1.55 -20.12 -3.81
C LYS A 41 -2.42 -19.85 -2.57
N PRO A 42 -1.82 -19.63 -1.39
CA PRO A 42 -2.58 -19.28 -0.18
C PRO A 42 -3.41 -18.02 -0.37
N VAL A 43 -4.62 -18.01 0.18
CA VAL A 43 -5.46 -16.80 0.21
C VAL A 43 -4.92 -15.78 1.20
N CYS A 44 -5.02 -14.50 0.87
CA CYS A 44 -4.71 -13.42 1.81
C CYS A 44 -5.87 -13.25 2.79
N VAL A 45 -5.53 -13.12 4.06
CA VAL A 45 -6.50 -12.94 5.15
C VAL A 45 -6.19 -11.67 5.95
N ASP A 46 -7.15 -11.26 6.77
CA ASP A 46 -7.00 -10.11 7.66
C ASP A 46 -5.70 -10.18 8.48
N GLY A 47 -4.89 -9.11 8.38
CA GLY A 47 -3.57 -8.99 8.97
C GLY A 47 -2.41 -9.23 7.99
N ASP A 48 -2.65 -9.85 6.83
CA ASP A 48 -1.60 -10.00 5.81
C ASP A 48 -1.25 -8.68 5.12
N GLU A 49 -2.19 -7.72 5.06
CA GLU A 49 -1.94 -6.39 4.49
C GLU A 49 -0.83 -5.63 5.26
N LYS A 50 -0.69 -5.90 6.56
CA LYS A 50 0.32 -5.25 7.41
C LYS A 50 1.75 -5.71 7.10
N LYS A 51 1.89 -6.85 6.41
CA LYS A 51 3.18 -7.37 5.94
C LYS A 51 3.64 -6.68 4.67
N VAL A 52 2.76 -5.91 4.01
CA VAL A 52 3.12 -5.14 2.82
C VAL A 52 3.91 -3.91 3.25
N ILE A 53 5.22 -3.99 3.06
CA ILE A 53 6.17 -2.91 3.31
C ILE A 53 6.95 -2.70 2.02
N VAL A 54 6.90 -1.47 1.49
CA VAL A 54 7.63 -1.09 0.28
C VAL A 54 8.61 0.04 0.64
N PRO A 55 9.85 -0.30 1.03
CA PRO A 55 10.88 0.69 1.34
C PRO A 55 11.47 1.29 0.07
N GLY A 56 12.21 2.39 0.20
CA GLY A 56 12.98 2.97 -0.91
C GLY A 56 12.15 3.77 -1.91
N CYS A 57 10.91 4.14 -1.56
CA CYS A 57 10.07 4.95 -2.42
C CYS A 57 10.53 6.41 -2.34
N MET A 58 10.91 6.97 -3.50
CA MET A 58 11.28 8.38 -3.59
C MET A 58 10.04 9.26 -3.49
N TYR A 59 10.19 10.44 -2.90
CA TYR A 59 9.12 11.43 -2.87
C TYR A 59 9.64 12.84 -3.04
N MET A 60 8.79 13.70 -3.58
CA MET A 60 9.03 15.13 -3.74
C MET A 60 7.76 15.91 -3.43
N THR A 61 7.90 17.20 -3.21
CA THR A 61 6.76 18.14 -3.18
C THR A 61 7.07 19.32 -4.12
N PRO A 62 6.08 20.17 -4.45
CA PRO A 62 6.35 21.37 -5.24
C PRO A 62 7.42 22.29 -4.61
N GLN A 63 7.56 22.28 -3.29
CA GLN A 63 8.55 23.08 -2.55
C GLN A 63 9.89 22.35 -2.37
N TYR A 64 9.85 21.03 -2.15
CA TYR A 64 11.01 20.18 -1.87
C TYR A 64 11.34 19.33 -3.11
N SER A 65 12.08 19.92 -4.05
CA SER A 65 12.41 19.31 -5.34
C SER A 65 13.59 18.34 -5.30
N ILE A 66 14.40 18.35 -4.24
CA ILE A 66 15.43 17.31 -4.02
C ILE A 66 14.72 16.11 -3.40
N PRO A 67 14.73 14.93 -4.05
CA PRO A 67 13.89 13.82 -3.61
C PRO A 67 14.35 13.27 -2.27
N GLY A 68 13.39 13.06 -1.38
CA GLY A 68 13.56 12.27 -0.19
C GLY A 68 13.24 10.80 -0.45
N VAL A 69 13.42 9.97 0.57
CA VAL A 69 13.13 8.52 0.52
C VAL A 69 12.28 8.14 1.72
N GLY A 70 11.32 7.25 1.51
CA GLY A 70 10.50 6.71 2.57
C GLY A 70 10.00 5.30 2.29
N THR A 71 9.12 4.86 3.17
CA THR A 71 8.54 3.52 3.17
C THR A 71 7.03 3.62 3.06
N LEU A 72 6.45 2.91 2.09
CA LEU A 72 4.99 2.77 1.94
C LEU A 72 4.50 1.55 2.71
N THR A 73 3.40 1.74 3.44
CA THR A 73 2.68 0.69 4.16
C THR A 73 1.17 0.85 3.98
N ILE A 74 0.42 -0.23 4.15
CA ILE A 74 -1.04 -0.19 4.16
C ILE A 74 -1.49 0.14 5.58
N GLN A 75 -2.14 1.30 5.76
CA GLN A 75 -2.59 1.76 7.07
C GLN A 75 -3.92 1.13 7.45
N SER A 76 -4.88 1.12 6.52
CA SER A 76 -6.19 0.52 6.75
C SER A 76 -6.83 0.08 5.44
N LEU A 77 -7.55 -1.04 5.50
CA LEU A 77 -8.32 -1.57 4.39
C LEU A 77 -9.68 -0.86 4.30
N GLY A 78 -10.17 -0.67 3.08
CA GLY A 78 -11.52 -0.21 2.82
C GLY A 78 -12.57 -1.21 3.31
N GLY A 79 -13.80 -0.73 3.57
CA GLY A 79 -14.90 -1.56 4.07
C GLY A 79 -15.32 -2.70 3.13
N ASN A 80 -14.93 -2.64 1.85
CA ASN A 80 -15.18 -3.66 0.83
C ASN A 80 -13.96 -4.53 0.49
N GLN A 81 -12.87 -4.43 1.25
CA GLN A 81 -11.65 -5.22 1.06
C GLN A 81 -11.51 -6.36 2.08
N LYS A 82 -12.51 -6.51 2.96
CA LYS A 82 -12.62 -7.61 3.91
C LYS A 82 -13.92 -8.36 3.67
N ALA A 83 -13.84 -9.67 3.47
CA ALA A 83 -15.01 -10.52 3.37
C ALA A 83 -15.74 -10.61 4.72
N LYS A 84 -17.07 -10.58 4.71
CA LYS A 84 -17.85 -10.71 5.95
C LYS A 84 -18.23 -12.16 6.23
N LYS A 85 -18.44 -12.96 5.18
CA LYS A 85 -18.89 -14.35 5.26
C LYS A 85 -17.73 -15.31 4.98
N ASN A 86 -16.91 -15.03 3.97
CA ASN A 86 -15.80 -15.91 3.62
C ASN A 86 -14.65 -15.78 4.62
N LYS A 87 -14.29 -16.88 5.27
CA LYS A 87 -13.16 -16.96 6.20
C LYS A 87 -12.25 -18.11 5.81
N SER A 88 -10.95 -17.92 5.94
CA SER A 88 -9.94 -18.96 5.81
C SER A 88 -9.20 -19.14 7.12
N GLY A 89 -9.24 -20.36 7.67
CA GLY A 89 -8.64 -20.64 8.99
C GLY A 89 -9.20 -19.76 10.12
N GLY A 90 -10.46 -19.35 10.03
CA GLY A 90 -11.14 -18.49 11.01
C GLY A 90 -10.95 -16.98 10.80
N LYS A 91 -10.08 -16.55 9.88
CA LYS A 91 -9.85 -15.14 9.56
C LYS A 91 -10.59 -14.72 8.30
N PRO A 92 -11.17 -13.50 8.24
CA PRO A 92 -11.75 -12.96 7.02
C PRO A 92 -10.76 -12.97 5.86
N VAL A 93 -11.17 -13.41 4.69
CA VAL A 93 -10.34 -13.30 3.48
C VAL A 93 -10.32 -11.85 2.97
N LEU A 94 -9.19 -11.44 2.40
CA LEU A 94 -9.07 -10.14 1.76
C LEU A 94 -9.65 -10.18 0.35
N LEU A 95 -10.34 -9.11 -0.01
CA LEU A 95 -10.97 -8.92 -1.31
C LEU A 95 -10.27 -7.78 -2.04
N LYS A 96 -10.28 -7.83 -3.37
CA LYS A 96 -9.77 -6.75 -4.22
C LYS A 96 -10.35 -5.39 -3.80
N GLY A 97 -11.67 -5.32 -3.69
CA GLY A 97 -12.41 -4.13 -3.28
C GLY A 97 -12.08 -2.91 -4.14
N SER A 98 -12.28 -1.73 -3.56
CA SER A 98 -11.99 -0.46 -4.25
C SER A 98 -10.59 0.03 -3.90
N THR A 99 -10.43 0.65 -2.73
CA THR A 99 -9.19 1.31 -2.33
C THR A 99 -8.91 1.10 -0.85
N PHE A 100 -7.62 0.98 -0.51
CA PHE A 100 -7.13 1.03 0.87
C PHE A 100 -6.48 2.38 1.16
N THR A 101 -6.38 2.72 2.43
CA THR A 101 -5.60 3.86 2.92
C THR A 101 -4.14 3.42 3.07
N ALA A 102 -3.25 4.15 2.40
CA ALA A 102 -1.81 3.95 2.48
C ALA A 102 -1.16 5.03 3.34
N LYS A 103 -0.06 4.67 3.99
CA LYS A 103 0.79 5.59 4.73
C LYS A 103 2.20 5.54 4.17
N PHE A 104 2.72 6.71 3.84
CA PHE A 104 4.11 6.93 3.50
C PHE A 104 4.83 7.48 4.73
N GLN A 105 5.83 6.76 5.21
CA GLN A 105 6.69 7.19 6.31
C GLN A 105 8.01 7.69 5.76
N VAL A 106 8.35 8.94 6.06
CA VAL A 106 9.60 9.55 5.62
C VAL A 106 10.75 8.95 6.41
N MET A 107 11.77 8.45 5.70
CA MET A 107 13.01 7.95 6.28
C MET A 107 14.14 8.96 6.09
N THR A 108 14.19 9.58 4.91
CA THR A 108 15.08 10.69 4.57
C THR A 108 14.23 11.80 3.96
N PRO A 109 14.15 12.98 4.58
CA PRO A 109 13.28 14.05 4.12
C PRO A 109 13.72 14.60 2.76
N ALA A 110 12.74 14.94 1.92
CA ALA A 110 12.96 15.73 0.72
C ALA A 110 13.51 17.11 1.11
N GLN A 111 14.30 17.73 0.24
CA GLN A 111 14.94 19.02 0.55
C GLN A 111 14.57 20.09 -0.46
N GLN A 112 14.46 21.32 0.03
CA GLN A 112 14.30 22.49 -0.80
C GLN A 112 15.68 22.89 -1.32
N PRO A 113 15.85 23.08 -2.65
CA PRO A 113 17.09 23.60 -3.19
C PRO A 113 17.49 24.93 -2.53
N PRO A 114 18.80 25.14 -2.29
CA PRO A 114 19.27 26.35 -1.67
C PRO A 114 18.98 27.57 -2.57
N LYS A 115 18.45 28.65 -1.99
CA LYS A 115 18.29 29.94 -2.67
C LYS A 115 19.50 30.81 -2.33
N GLY A 116 20.62 30.59 -3.01
CA GLY A 116 21.88 31.28 -2.73
C GLY A 116 22.75 30.57 -1.68
N PRO A 117 23.45 31.29 -0.77
CA PRO A 117 24.40 30.68 0.17
C PRO A 117 23.76 29.95 1.36
N THR A 118 22.43 29.87 1.43
CA THR A 118 21.71 29.18 2.51
C THR A 118 21.77 27.65 2.34
N PRO A 119 21.91 26.86 3.40
CA PRO A 119 21.80 25.40 3.31
C PRO A 119 20.43 24.92 2.79
N PRO A 120 20.34 23.71 2.21
CA PRO A 120 19.05 23.09 1.86
C PRO A 120 18.15 22.93 3.10
N ILE A 121 16.86 23.16 2.93
CA ILE A 121 15.86 23.05 4.01
C ILE A 121 15.14 21.71 3.88
N PRO A 122 15.24 20.80 4.85
CA PRO A 122 14.49 19.55 4.84
C PRO A 122 13.00 19.75 5.08
N ASP A 123 12.19 18.90 4.46
CA ASP A 123 10.79 18.73 4.77
C ASP A 123 10.60 18.22 6.20
N ALA A 124 9.86 18.99 7.00
CA ALA A 124 9.58 18.63 8.39
C ALA A 124 8.44 17.60 8.54
N THR A 125 7.78 17.22 7.44
CA THR A 125 6.64 16.31 7.47
C THR A 125 7.11 14.86 7.63
N PRO A 126 6.85 14.18 8.76
CA PRO A 126 7.40 12.84 9.00
C PRO A 126 6.62 11.73 8.26
N GLN A 127 5.40 12.02 7.83
CA GLN A 127 4.52 11.04 7.19
C GLN A 127 3.48 11.71 6.30
N TYR A 128 3.08 11.01 5.25
CA TYR A 128 1.98 11.40 4.39
C TYR A 128 0.95 10.28 4.28
N SER A 129 -0.32 10.64 4.10
CA SER A 129 -1.40 9.69 3.86
C SER A 129 -1.82 9.73 2.40
N GLY A 130 -2.15 8.56 1.86
CA GLY A 130 -2.58 8.40 0.48
C GLY A 130 -3.50 7.20 0.34
N THR A 131 -3.68 6.75 -0.88
CA THR A 131 -4.55 5.61 -1.19
C THR A 131 -3.85 4.64 -2.13
N GLY A 132 -4.38 3.43 -2.21
CA GLY A 132 -3.94 2.43 -3.18
C GLY A 132 -5.05 1.43 -3.47
N SER A 133 -4.78 0.50 -4.37
CA SER A 133 -5.71 -0.56 -4.78
C SER A 133 -4.97 -1.88 -4.95
N PHE A 134 -5.71 -2.99 -4.83
CA PHE A 134 -5.14 -4.30 -5.07
C PHE A 134 -5.35 -4.73 -6.52
N ILE A 135 -4.32 -5.36 -7.09
CA ILE A 135 -4.38 -6.05 -8.37
C ILE A 135 -4.26 -7.54 -8.08
N THR A 136 -5.31 -8.27 -8.43
CA THR A 136 -5.37 -9.71 -8.28
C THR A 136 -5.17 -10.44 -9.60
N THR A 137 -4.49 -11.56 -9.52
CA THR A 137 -4.37 -12.54 -10.61
C THR A 137 -5.47 -13.61 -10.54
N ASN A 138 -6.22 -13.67 -9.43
CA ASN A 138 -7.39 -14.55 -9.30
C ASN A 138 -8.62 -13.91 -9.95
N LEU A 139 -9.01 -14.44 -11.11
CA LEU A 139 -10.21 -14.02 -11.85
C LEU A 139 -11.37 -15.03 -11.76
N LYS A 140 -11.25 -16.06 -10.91
CA LYS A 140 -12.24 -17.15 -10.84
C LYS A 140 -13.05 -17.13 -9.55
N VAL A 141 -12.39 -16.92 -8.40
CA VAL A 141 -13.01 -17.10 -7.10
C VAL A 141 -13.34 -15.73 -6.48
N LYS A 142 -14.61 -15.56 -6.12
CA LYS A 142 -15.13 -14.37 -5.42
C LYS A 142 -15.58 -14.71 -4.01
N GLY A 143 -15.45 -13.76 -3.09
CA GLY A 143 -15.90 -13.86 -1.69
C GLY A 143 -16.76 -12.66 -1.30
N ALA A 144 -17.59 -12.82 -0.26
CA ALA A 144 -18.49 -11.81 0.27
C ALA A 144 -18.38 -11.65 1.80
#